data_AF-A0A7U9N0M1-F1
#
_entry.id   AF-A0A7U9N0M1-F1
#
_cell.length_a   1.000
_cell.length_b   1.000
_cell.length_c   1.000
_cell.angle_alpha   90.00
_cell.angle_beta   90.00
_cell.angle_gamma   90.00
#
_symmetry.space_group_name_H-M   'P 1'
#
loop_
_entity.id
_entity.type
_entity.pdbx_description
1 polymer ?
#
loop_
_entity_poly.entity_id
_entity_poly.type
_entity_poly.pdbx_seq_one_letter_code
_entity_poly.pdbx_strand_id
1 'polypeptide(L)'
;MKNIEIKKYVIPNLPYVMMFWIFSKIAESYRLSAGADVVTKAMAAISDLGTAITQNPLPSFHPRDLLFGIAGAAAVRAAVYFKGKNAKKYRHGVEYGSARWGNAKDIEPFIDPKFDNNILLTQTERIMIGRNKIPKYNINKNVLIIGGSGSGKTRFHVKPNLMQMNSSYVVTDPKG
;
A
#
# COMPACT_ATOMS: atom_id res chain seq x y z
N MET A 1 -20.39 11.98 -14.45
CA MET A 1 -19.07 12.63 -14.42
C MET A 1 -18.27 12.01 -13.29
N LYS A 2 -17.10 11.41 -13.54
CA LYS A 2 -16.25 10.84 -12.48
C LYS A 2 -15.85 11.98 -11.53
N ASN A 3 -16.23 11.90 -10.26
CA ASN A 3 -15.68 12.78 -9.23
C ASN A 3 -14.16 12.56 -9.22
N ILE A 4 -13.42 13.49 -9.82
CA ILE A 4 -11.96 13.52 -9.70
C ILE A 4 -11.70 13.82 -8.23
N GLU A 5 -11.19 12.84 -7.49
CA GLU A 5 -10.75 13.03 -6.12
C GLU A 5 -9.50 13.91 -6.10
N ILE A 6 -9.66 15.22 -6.29
CA ILE A 6 -8.59 16.21 -6.38
C ILE A 6 -7.61 16.07 -5.20
N LYS A 7 -8.12 15.78 -3.99
CA LYS A 7 -7.33 15.52 -2.79
C LYS A 7 -6.28 14.41 -2.96
N LYS A 8 -6.60 13.35 -3.71
CA LYS A 8 -5.71 12.21 -3.96
C LYS A 8 -4.50 12.59 -4.83
N TYR A 9 -4.61 13.64 -5.63
CA TYR A 9 -3.53 14.14 -6.49
C TYR A 9 -2.78 15.31 -5.84
N VAL A 10 -3.47 16.18 -5.11
CA VAL A 10 -2.86 17.36 -4.50
C VAL A 10 -1.98 16.99 -3.30
N ILE A 11 -2.51 16.17 -2.38
CA ILE A 11 -1.81 15.86 -1.11
C ILE A 11 -0.45 15.20 -1.33
N PRO A 12 -0.31 14.18 -2.22
CA PRO A 12 0.99 13.53 -2.42
C PRO A 12 2.00 14.40 -3.17
N ASN A 13 1.55 15.41 -3.94
CA ASN A 13 2.44 16.25 -4.74
C ASN A 13 2.87 17.54 -4.01
N LEU A 14 2.16 17.94 -2.96
CA LEU A 14 2.44 19.15 -2.17
C LEU A 14 3.90 19.25 -1.66
N PRO A 15 4.54 18.18 -1.14
CA PRO A 15 5.93 18.25 -0.70
C PRO A 15 6.91 18.58 -1.84
N TYR A 16 6.64 18.13 -3.07
CA TYR A 16 7.50 18.43 -4.22
C TYR A 16 7.33 19.87 -4.70
N VAL A 17 6.13 20.45 -4.55
CA VAL A 17 5.89 21.87 -4.81
C VAL A 17 6.64 22.74 -3.79
N MET A 18 6.64 22.35 -2.52
CA MET A 18 7.47 23.01 -1.49
C MET A 18 8.96 22.88 -1.82
N MET A 19 9.42 21.71 -2.24
CA MET A 19 10.81 21.49 -2.61
C MET A 19 11.23 22.35 -3.82
N PHE A 20 10.36 22.45 -4.83
CA PHE A 20 10.53 23.35 -5.97
C PHE A 20 10.69 24.81 -5.51
N TRP A 21 9.84 25.27 -4.60
CA TRP A 21 9.90 26.63 -4.05
C TRP A 21 11.22 26.90 -3.30
N ILE A 22 11.64 25.98 -2.42
CA ILE A 22 12.90 26.10 -1.67
C ILE A 22 14.10 26.16 -2.61
N PHE A 23 14.21 25.25 -3.58
CA PHE A 23 15.33 25.24 -4.53
C PHE A 23 15.35 26.48 -5.42
N SER A 24 14.19 26.99 -5.82
CA SER A 24 14.09 28.24 -6.58
C SER A 24 14.58 29.44 -5.74
N LYS A 25 14.30 29.44 -4.43
CA LYS A 25 14.76 30.48 -3.50
C LYS A 25 16.27 30.41 -3.23
N ILE A 26 16.82 29.21 -3.08
CA ILE A 26 18.28 29.02 -2.99
C ILE A 26 18.98 29.59 -4.23
N ALA A 27 18.43 29.34 -5.42
CA ALA A 27 18.99 29.85 -6.67
C ALA A 27 18.90 31.38 -6.77
N GLU A 28 17.78 31.97 -6.31
CA GLU A 28 17.61 33.43 -6.23
C GLU A 28 18.61 34.07 -5.25
N SER A 29 18.76 33.52 -4.05
CA SER A 29 19.74 33.98 -3.05
C SER A 29 21.17 33.84 -3.57
N TYR A 30 21.46 32.77 -4.31
CA TYR A 30 22.77 32.58 -4.97
C TYR A 30 23.00 33.61 -6.07
N ARG A 31 21.97 34.00 -6.83
CA ARG A 31 22.10 35.02 -7.86
C ARG A 31 22.38 36.41 -7.26
N LEU A 32 21.74 36.72 -6.14
CA LEU A 32 21.81 38.03 -5.47
C LEU A 32 22.99 38.16 -4.50
N SER A 33 23.63 37.06 -4.09
CA SER A 33 24.76 37.11 -3.17
C SER A 33 26.05 37.65 -3.82
N ALA A 34 26.71 38.56 -3.10
CA ALA A 34 27.99 39.14 -3.48
C ALA A 34 29.12 38.23 -2.97
N GLY A 35 29.63 37.34 -3.82
CA GLY A 35 30.76 36.46 -3.52
C GLY A 35 31.73 36.40 -4.70
N ALA A 36 33.03 36.51 -4.41
CA ALA A 36 34.10 36.44 -5.42
C ALA A 36 34.37 34.99 -5.89
N ASP A 37 34.14 34.01 -5.01
CA ASP A 37 34.32 32.58 -5.30
C ASP A 37 33.02 31.79 -5.20
N VAL A 38 32.93 30.68 -5.92
CA VAL A 38 31.72 29.83 -6.02
C VAL A 38 31.28 29.32 -4.64
N VAL A 39 32.23 28.97 -3.78
CA VAL A 39 31.98 28.42 -2.43
C VAL A 39 31.52 29.50 -1.46
N THR A 40 32.17 30.67 -1.45
CA THR A 40 31.79 31.79 -0.57
C THR A 40 30.42 32.34 -0.95
N LYS A 41 30.12 32.36 -2.25
CA LYS A 41 28.81 32.73 -2.79
C LYS A 41 27.70 31.75 -2.39
N ALA A 42 27.99 30.44 -2.36
CA ALA A 42 27.05 29.41 -1.91
C ALA A 42 26.77 29.48 -0.41
N MET A 43 27.80 29.71 0.41
CA MET A 43 27.65 29.89 1.85
C MET A 43 26.81 31.13 2.17
N ALA A 44 27.08 32.25 1.50
CA ALA A 44 26.30 33.48 1.64
C ALA A 44 24.83 33.26 1.24
N ALA A 45 24.56 32.53 0.15
CA ALA A 45 23.21 32.22 -0.29
C ALA A 45 22.39 31.39 0.72
N ILE A 46 23.05 30.49 1.47
CA ILE A 46 22.40 29.68 2.51
C ILE A 46 22.14 30.53 3.75
N SER A 47 23.09 31.39 4.15
CA SER A 47 22.93 32.29 5.29
C SER A 47 21.84 33.35 5.05
N ASP A 48 21.75 33.89 3.84
CA ASP A 48 20.75 34.89 3.44
C ASP A 48 19.41 34.27 3.00
N LEU A 49 19.27 32.95 3.10
CA LEU A 49 18.03 32.27 2.71
C LEU A 49 16.85 32.70 3.59
N GLY A 50 17.08 32.83 4.90
CA GLY A 50 16.04 33.23 5.86
C GLY A 50 15.54 34.66 5.64
N THR A 51 16.44 35.57 5.26
CA THR A 51 16.11 36.96 4.94
C THR A 51 15.40 37.06 3.59
N ALA A 52 15.85 36.31 2.58
CA ALA A 52 15.23 36.26 1.26
C ALA A 52 13.80 35.68 1.28
N ILE A 53 13.54 34.67 2.14
CA ILE A 53 12.21 34.08 2.32
C ILE A 53 11.24 35.09 2.97
N THR A 54 11.72 35.85 3.95
CA THR A 54 10.88 36.78 4.73
C THR A 54 10.52 38.03 3.93
N GLN A 55 11.42 38.50 3.06
CA GLN A 55 11.18 39.70 2.24
C GLN A 55 10.24 39.45 1.06
N ASN A 56 10.37 38.30 0.38
CA ASN A 56 9.51 37.96 -0.75
C ASN A 56 9.17 36.45 -0.75
N PRO A 57 7.94 36.08 -0.38
CA PRO A 57 7.54 34.67 -0.30
C PRO A 57 7.26 34.05 -1.67
N LEU A 58 7.19 34.83 -2.75
CA LEU A 58 6.93 34.32 -4.11
C LEU A 58 8.21 33.79 -4.78
N PRO A 59 8.14 32.70 -5.56
CA PRO A 59 9.30 32.19 -6.29
C PRO A 59 9.80 33.21 -7.33
N SER A 60 11.13 33.27 -7.51
CA SER A 60 11.77 34.08 -8.56
C SER A 60 11.25 33.68 -9.95
N PHE A 61 10.88 34.66 -10.78
CA PHE A 61 10.45 34.43 -12.16
C PHE A 61 11.62 34.36 -13.16
N HIS A 62 12.87 34.30 -12.69
CA HIS A 62 14.01 34.13 -13.57
C HIS A 62 14.09 32.70 -14.11
N PRO A 63 14.30 32.51 -15.44
CA PRO A 63 14.31 31.18 -16.04
C PRO A 63 15.34 30.23 -15.42
N ARG A 64 16.52 30.74 -15.01
CA ARG A 64 17.57 29.92 -14.39
C ARG A 64 17.15 29.42 -13.00
N ASP A 65 16.59 30.29 -12.18
CA ASP A 65 16.16 29.97 -10.81
C ASP A 65 15.01 28.94 -10.83
N LEU A 66 14.07 29.09 -11.76
CA LEU A 66 12.99 28.13 -12.00
C LEU A 66 13.51 26.76 -12.47
N LEU A 67 14.50 26.73 -13.37
CA LEU A 67 15.11 25.48 -13.82
C LEU A 67 15.81 24.74 -12.67
N PHE A 68 16.52 25.45 -11.80
CA PHE A 68 17.11 24.86 -10.59
C PHE A 68 16.04 24.33 -9.63
N GLY A 69 14.93 25.06 -9.47
CA GLY A 69 13.74 24.60 -8.75
C GLY A 69 13.20 23.27 -9.28
N ILE A 70 12.95 23.19 -10.58
CA ILE A 70 12.40 21.99 -11.25
C ILE A 70 13.37 20.82 -11.12
N ALA A 71 14.65 21.05 -11.41
CA ALA A 71 15.69 20.02 -11.35
C ALA A 71 15.84 19.45 -9.93
N GLY A 72 15.86 20.31 -8.92
CA GLY A 72 15.95 19.90 -7.51
C GLY A 72 14.72 19.10 -7.06
N ALA A 73 13.51 19.57 -7.38
CA ALA A 73 12.28 18.84 -7.06
C ALA A 73 12.20 17.47 -7.78
N ALA A 74 12.63 17.41 -9.04
CA ALA A 74 12.68 16.18 -9.81
C ALA A 74 13.69 15.18 -9.23
N ALA A 75 14.87 15.64 -8.81
CA ALA A 75 15.89 14.81 -8.17
C ALA A 75 15.37 14.20 -6.85
N VAL A 76 14.73 15.00 -6.01
CA VAL A 76 14.11 14.52 -4.75
C VAL A 76 13.00 13.52 -5.05
N ARG A 77 12.14 13.79 -6.02
CA ARG A 77 11.07 12.88 -6.43
C ARG A 77 11.62 11.55 -6.95
N ALA A 78 12.69 11.57 -7.74
CA ALA A 78 13.38 10.37 -8.20
C ALA A 78 13.95 9.57 -7.02
N ALA A 79 14.65 10.22 -6.09
CA ALA A 79 15.22 9.56 -4.91
C ALA A 79 14.14 8.87 -4.05
N VAL A 80 13.02 9.56 -3.79
CA VAL A 80 11.87 8.99 -3.06
C VAL A 80 11.26 7.82 -3.83
N TYR A 81 11.11 7.94 -5.14
CA TYR A 81 10.56 6.87 -5.99
C TYR A 81 11.42 5.60 -5.97
N PHE A 82 12.74 5.74 -6.13
CA PHE A 82 13.67 4.60 -6.08
C PHE A 82 13.69 3.94 -4.69
N LYS A 83 13.66 4.75 -3.63
CA LYS A 83 13.59 4.23 -2.24
C LYS A 83 12.27 3.52 -1.97
N GLY A 84 11.15 4.06 -2.47
CA GLY A 84 9.82 3.48 -2.33
C GLY A 84 9.66 2.14 -3.07
N LYS A 85 10.24 2.00 -4.27
CA LYS A 85 10.22 0.73 -5.01
C LYS A 85 10.97 -0.40 -4.29
N ASN A 86 12.04 -0.07 -3.57
CA ASN A 86 12.85 -1.02 -2.83
C ASN A 86 12.44 -1.16 -1.35
N ALA A 87 11.28 -0.60 -0.98
CA ALA A 87 10.77 -0.71 0.38
C ALA A 87 10.39 -2.16 0.69
N LYS A 88 11.28 -2.85 1.41
CA LYS A 88 11.01 -4.18 1.94
C LYS A 88 9.94 -4.08 3.04
N LYS A 89 8.96 -4.99 3.00
CA LYS A 89 7.91 -5.07 4.03
C LYS A 89 8.42 -5.90 5.20
N TYR A 90 8.90 -5.22 6.24
CA TYR A 90 9.32 -5.85 7.49
C TYR A 90 8.19 -5.85 8.50
N ARG A 91 8.10 -6.91 9.32
CA ARG A 91 7.22 -6.99 10.48
C ARG A 91 8.09 -6.94 11.73
N HIS A 92 8.40 -5.72 12.19
CA HIS A 92 9.26 -5.54 13.37
C HIS A 92 8.53 -6.01 14.64
N GLY A 93 9.23 -6.77 15.48
CA GLY A 93 8.68 -7.29 16.75
C GLY A 93 7.71 -8.47 16.60
N VAL A 94 7.62 -9.09 15.41
CA VAL A 94 6.70 -10.18 15.15
C VAL A 94 7.44 -11.32 14.47
N GLU A 95 7.38 -12.51 15.07
CA GLU A 95 8.00 -13.71 14.52
C GLU A 95 7.38 -14.08 13.17
N TYR A 96 8.21 -14.62 12.28
CA TYR A 96 7.74 -15.12 11.00
C TYR A 96 6.71 -16.25 11.22
N GLY A 97 5.55 -16.16 10.57
CA GLY A 97 4.48 -17.14 10.76
C GLY A 97 3.52 -16.83 11.91
N SER A 98 3.68 -15.70 12.62
CA SER A 98 2.70 -15.25 13.61
C SER A 98 1.27 -15.22 13.04
N ALA A 99 0.31 -15.78 13.76
CA ALA A 99 -1.11 -15.70 13.41
C ALA A 99 -1.81 -14.54 14.14
N ARG A 100 -2.89 -14.03 13.54
CA ARG A 100 -3.83 -13.12 14.19
C ARG A 100 -5.26 -13.56 13.88
N TRP A 101 -6.21 -13.11 14.70
CA TRP A 101 -7.62 -13.23 14.34
C TRP A 101 -7.91 -12.48 13.05
N GLY A 102 -8.59 -13.18 12.13
CA GLY A 102 -9.02 -12.64 10.84
C GLY A 102 -10.33 -11.88 10.96
N ASN A 103 -10.56 -10.95 10.05
CA ASN A 103 -11.82 -10.24 9.88
C ASN A 103 -12.52 -10.70 8.59
N ALA A 104 -13.79 -10.32 8.39
CA ALA A 104 -14.55 -10.67 7.18
C ALA A 104 -13.84 -10.26 5.86
N LYS A 105 -13.13 -9.13 5.85
CA LYS A 105 -12.34 -8.67 4.69
C LYS A 105 -11.15 -9.56 4.35
N ASP A 106 -10.63 -10.31 5.33
CA ASP A 106 -9.49 -11.20 5.12
C ASP A 106 -9.92 -12.46 4.35
N ILE A 107 -11.14 -12.96 4.59
CA ILE A 107 -11.67 -14.17 3.93
C ILE A 107 -12.38 -13.87 2.61
N GLU A 108 -12.93 -12.66 2.44
CA GLU A 108 -13.74 -12.25 1.28
C GLU A 108 -13.12 -12.63 -0.09
N PRO A 109 -11.80 -12.46 -0.34
CA PRO A 109 -11.19 -12.84 -1.62
C PRO A 109 -11.19 -14.34 -1.91
N PHE A 110 -11.40 -15.17 -0.88
CA PHE A 110 -11.41 -16.63 -0.98
C PHE A 110 -12.81 -17.21 -1.23
N ILE A 111 -13.85 -16.39 -1.15
CA ILE A 111 -15.25 -16.80 -1.32
C ILE A 111 -15.66 -16.66 -2.79
N ASP A 112 -16.27 -17.70 -3.35
CA ASP A 112 -16.92 -17.66 -4.66
C ASP A 112 -18.27 -16.95 -4.54
N PRO A 113 -18.61 -16.02 -5.46
CA PRO A 113 -19.92 -15.38 -5.50
C PRO A 113 -21.09 -16.37 -5.55
N LYS A 114 -20.92 -17.51 -6.20
CA LYS A 114 -21.91 -18.60 -6.20
C LYS A 114 -21.73 -19.43 -4.93
N PHE A 115 -22.71 -19.36 -4.03
CA PHE A 115 -22.69 -20.05 -2.74
C PHE A 115 -22.32 -21.54 -2.87
N ASP A 116 -22.95 -22.25 -3.81
CA ASP A 116 -22.76 -23.69 -4.00
C ASP A 116 -21.33 -24.07 -4.37
N ASN A 117 -20.53 -23.14 -4.92
CA ASN A 117 -19.14 -23.41 -5.30
C ASN A 117 -18.15 -23.26 -4.12
N ASN A 118 -18.66 -23.17 -2.89
CA ASN A 118 -17.85 -22.99 -1.70
C ASN A 118 -17.93 -24.17 -0.74
N ILE A 119 -16.79 -24.48 -0.13
CA ILE A 119 -16.67 -25.26 1.09
C ILE A 119 -17.11 -24.40 2.27
N LEU A 120 -18.06 -24.90 3.06
CA LEU A 120 -18.57 -24.21 4.25
C LEU A 120 -17.67 -24.51 5.45
N LEU A 121 -17.06 -23.47 6.03
CA LEU A 121 -16.25 -23.59 7.23
C LEU A 121 -17.03 -23.19 8.48
N THR A 122 -17.69 -22.05 8.41
CA THR A 122 -18.55 -21.51 9.47
C THR A 122 -19.85 -20.98 8.85
N GLN A 123 -20.65 -20.24 9.61
CA GLN A 123 -21.85 -19.58 9.10
C GLN A 123 -21.52 -18.52 8.03
N THR A 124 -20.41 -17.79 8.21
CA THR A 124 -20.02 -16.62 7.41
C THR A 124 -18.79 -16.88 6.54
N GLU A 125 -17.81 -17.65 7.02
CA GLU A 125 -16.56 -17.94 6.33
C GLU A 125 -16.67 -19.19 5.46
N ARG A 126 -16.19 -19.06 4.21
CA ARG A 126 -16.27 -20.10 3.18
C ARG A 126 -15.04 -20.05 2.29
N ILE A 127 -14.76 -21.13 1.57
CA ILE A 127 -13.64 -21.22 0.63
C ILE A 127 -14.12 -21.76 -0.71
N MET A 128 -13.83 -21.04 -1.80
CA MET A 128 -14.09 -21.44 -3.17
C MET A 128 -13.42 -22.79 -3.52
N ILE A 129 -14.16 -23.71 -4.14
CA ILE A 129 -13.66 -24.99 -4.66
C ILE A 129 -12.91 -24.81 -5.99
N GLY A 130 -13.33 -23.87 -6.82
CA GLY A 130 -12.68 -23.51 -8.08
C GLY A 130 -11.37 -22.74 -7.91
N ARG A 131 -10.69 -22.45 -9.03
CA ARG A 131 -9.44 -21.68 -9.00
C ARG A 131 -9.76 -20.18 -9.03
N ASN A 132 -9.24 -19.43 -8.07
CA ASN A 132 -9.30 -17.97 -8.11
C ASN A 132 -8.43 -17.45 -9.27
N LYS A 133 -8.92 -16.45 -10.00
CA LYS A 133 -8.20 -15.76 -11.08
C LYS A 133 -6.86 -15.19 -10.61
N ILE A 134 -6.78 -14.77 -9.36
CA ILE A 134 -5.56 -14.24 -8.75
C ILE A 134 -4.83 -15.40 -8.05
N PRO A 135 -3.64 -15.82 -8.54
CA PRO A 135 -2.94 -17.00 -8.03
C PRO A 135 -2.66 -16.98 -6.53
N LYS A 136 -2.44 -15.80 -5.95
CA LYS A 136 -2.17 -15.59 -4.53
C LYS A 136 -3.26 -16.17 -3.60
N TYR A 137 -4.51 -16.21 -4.04
CA TYR A 137 -5.63 -16.69 -3.22
C TYR A 137 -5.93 -18.19 -3.43
N ASN A 138 -5.17 -18.88 -4.28
CA ASN A 138 -5.28 -20.31 -4.43
C ASN A 138 -4.46 -21.00 -3.33
N ILE A 139 -5.16 -21.40 -2.27
CA ILE A 139 -4.59 -22.13 -1.14
C ILE A 139 -4.97 -23.61 -1.20
N ASN A 140 -4.34 -24.41 -0.33
CA ASN A 140 -4.79 -25.78 -0.07
C ASN A 140 -6.21 -25.74 0.52
N LYS A 141 -7.07 -26.64 0.05
CA LYS A 141 -8.51 -26.70 0.37
C LYS A 141 -8.88 -27.88 1.25
N ASN A 142 -7.88 -28.67 1.67
CA ASN A 142 -8.09 -29.74 2.62
C ASN A 142 -8.49 -29.14 3.96
N VAL A 143 -9.59 -29.64 4.53
CA VAL A 143 -10.11 -29.18 5.82
C VAL A 143 -9.91 -30.28 6.86
N LEU A 144 -9.21 -29.96 7.95
CA LEU A 144 -9.06 -30.82 9.11
C LEU A 144 -10.01 -30.34 10.22
N ILE A 145 -10.91 -31.22 10.65
CA ILE A 145 -11.92 -30.91 11.67
C ILE A 145 -11.58 -31.66 12.94
N ILE A 146 -11.18 -30.93 13.98
CA ILE A 146 -10.84 -31.49 15.29
C ILE A 146 -11.97 -31.17 16.27
N GLY A 147 -12.39 -32.16 17.04
CA GLY A 147 -13.39 -31.97 18.10
C GLY A 147 -13.68 -33.25 18.85
N GLY A 148 -14.06 -33.14 20.13
CA GLY A 148 -14.38 -34.28 21.00
C GLY A 148 -15.59 -35.10 20.52
N SER A 149 -15.90 -36.20 21.21
CA SER A 149 -17.13 -36.96 20.96
C SER A 149 -18.36 -36.07 21.20
N GLY A 150 -19.40 -36.19 20.39
CA GLY A 150 -20.63 -35.39 20.51
C GLY A 150 -20.54 -33.92 20.08
N SER A 151 -19.36 -33.39 19.72
CA SER A 151 -19.16 -31.99 19.28
C SER A 151 -19.88 -31.58 17.98
N GLY A 152 -20.56 -32.52 17.31
CA GLY A 152 -21.37 -32.23 16.13
C GLY A 152 -20.59 -32.08 14.82
N LYS A 153 -19.33 -32.54 14.72
CA LYS A 153 -18.53 -32.54 13.48
C LYS A 153 -19.34 -32.99 12.24
N THR A 154 -20.05 -34.11 12.38
CA THR A 154 -20.89 -34.66 11.30
C THR A 154 -22.08 -33.76 10.98
N ARG A 155 -22.76 -33.22 11.99
CA ARG A 155 -23.97 -32.39 11.81
C ARG A 155 -23.65 -31.00 11.26
N PHE A 156 -22.60 -30.36 11.72
CA PHE A 156 -22.32 -28.94 11.46
C PHE A 156 -21.36 -28.71 10.29
N HIS A 157 -20.48 -29.67 9.97
CA HIS A 157 -19.53 -29.49 8.88
C HIS A 157 -19.74 -30.53 7.76
N VAL A 158 -19.75 -31.82 8.08
CA VAL A 158 -19.80 -32.87 7.05
C VAL A 158 -21.14 -32.87 6.31
N LYS A 159 -22.27 -32.96 7.01
CA LYS A 159 -23.61 -33.02 6.40
C LYS A 159 -23.91 -31.79 5.52
N PRO A 160 -23.70 -30.53 5.98
CA PRO A 160 -23.98 -29.37 5.14
C PRO A 160 -23.15 -29.34 3.86
N ASN A 161 -21.86 -29.67 3.92
CA ASN A 161 -21.00 -29.72 2.73
C ASN A 161 -21.41 -30.84 1.76
N LEU A 162 -21.82 -32.01 2.26
CA LEU A 162 -22.32 -33.11 1.41
C LEU A 162 -23.66 -32.75 0.75
N MET A 163 -24.57 -32.11 1.50
CA MET A 163 -25.90 -31.72 1.00
C MET A 163 -25.83 -30.65 -0.10
N GLN A 164 -24.75 -29.87 -0.19
CA GLN A 164 -24.54 -28.94 -1.31
C GLN A 164 -24.36 -29.66 -2.66
N MET A 165 -23.93 -30.92 -2.65
CA MET A 165 -23.76 -31.75 -3.86
C MET A 165 -22.99 -31.05 -5.00
N ASN A 166 -21.98 -30.25 -4.64
CA ASN A 166 -21.26 -29.39 -5.59
C ASN A 166 -20.07 -30.08 -6.27
N SER A 167 -19.79 -31.33 -5.90
CA SER A 167 -18.69 -32.14 -6.41
C SER A 167 -19.01 -33.64 -6.28
N SER A 168 -18.12 -34.49 -6.78
CA SER A 168 -18.18 -35.93 -6.55
C SER A 168 -17.55 -36.28 -5.20
N TYR A 169 -18.24 -37.07 -4.38
CA TYR A 169 -17.77 -37.43 -3.04
C TYR A 169 -17.50 -38.92 -2.92
N VAL A 170 -16.43 -39.24 -2.19
CA VAL A 170 -16.21 -40.56 -1.62
C VAL A 170 -16.26 -40.39 -0.10
N VAL A 171 -17.20 -41.08 0.54
CA VAL A 171 -17.47 -40.92 1.97
C VAL A 171 -17.24 -42.24 2.67
N THR A 172 -16.40 -42.23 3.70
CA THR A 172 -16.32 -43.33 4.65
C THR A 172 -17.41 -43.15 5.69
N ASP A 173 -18.46 -43.96 5.62
CA ASP A 173 -19.55 -43.96 6.60
C ASP A 173 -19.39 -45.14 7.58
N PRO A 174 -18.88 -44.91 8.80
CA PRO A 174 -18.63 -45.99 9.75
C PRO A 174 -19.92 -46.59 10.34
N LYS A 175 -21.08 -45.94 10.16
CA LYS A 175 -22.35 -46.35 10.76
C LYS A 175 -23.45 -46.66 9.75
N GLY A 176 -23.31 -46.22 8.51
CA GLY A 176 -24.37 -46.24 7.49
C GLY A 176 -25.43 -45.18 7.76
#